data_AF-A0A820B260-F1
#
_entry.id   AF-A0A820B260-F1
#
_cell.length_a   1.000
_cell.length_b   1.000
_cell.length_c   1.000
_cell.angle_alpha   90.00
_cell.angle_beta   90.00
_cell.angle_gamma   90.00
#
_symmetry.space_group_name_H-M   'P 1'
#
loop_
_entity.id
_entity.type
_entity.pdbx_description
1 polymer ?
#
loop_
_entity_poly.entity_id
_entity_poly.type
_entity_poly.pdbx_seq_one_letter_code
_entity_poly.pdbx_strand_id
1 'polypeptide(L)'
;YHVNNLCSPVLFQEALQYIPSNAIVIELAPHCLLLAILKRSLSTDCIHLNLMKRGTHDHVTYFYSNLGKLYNEGVNLNIMSNYSPVQYPVPVNVPFISPLIAAQ
;
A
#
# COMPACT_ATOMS: atom_id res chain seq x y z
N TYR A 1 -1.52 -19.80 21.04
CA TYR A 1 -2.19 -18.76 20.23
C TYR A 1 -2.96 -19.36 19.05
N HIS A 2 -2.30 -20.00 18.07
CA HIS A 2 -2.96 -20.45 16.83
C HIS A 2 -4.15 -21.41 17.01
N VAL A 3 -4.05 -22.41 17.92
CA VAL A 3 -5.20 -23.28 18.25
C VAL A 3 -6.38 -22.46 18.78
N ASN A 4 -6.11 -21.48 19.66
CA ASN A 4 -7.16 -20.61 20.18
C ASN A 4 -7.78 -19.74 19.09
N ASN A 5 -6.97 -19.21 18.16
CA ASN A 5 -7.48 -18.44 17.02
C ASN A 5 -8.40 -19.28 16.11
N LEU A 6 -8.13 -20.57 15.96
CA LEU A 6 -8.98 -21.49 15.20
C LEU A 6 -10.26 -21.86 15.98
N CYS A 7 -10.16 -22.07 17.29
CA CYS A 7 -11.27 -22.55 18.11
C CYS A 7 -12.14 -21.44 18.72
N SER A 8 -11.71 -20.18 18.66
CA SER A 8 -12.40 -19.02 19.24
C SER A 8 -12.98 -18.10 18.16
N PRO A 9 -14.02 -17.32 18.48
CA PRO A 9 -14.51 -16.29 17.57
C PRO A 9 -13.43 -15.24 17.25
N VAL A 10 -13.51 -14.68 16.05
CA VAL A 10 -12.63 -13.59 15.60
C VAL A 10 -13.27 -12.25 16.00
N LEU A 11 -12.68 -11.59 16.98
CA LEU A 11 -13.10 -10.27 17.48
C LEU A 11 -12.59 -9.13 16.57
N PHE A 12 -13.04 -9.14 15.31
CA PHE A 12 -12.53 -8.22 14.28
C PHE A 12 -12.98 -6.78 14.51
N GLN A 13 -14.27 -6.55 14.81
CA GLN A 13 -14.82 -5.20 14.97
C GLN A 13 -14.25 -4.50 16.21
N GLU A 14 -14.06 -5.25 17.29
CA GLU A 14 -13.45 -4.79 18.54
C GLU A 14 -12.02 -4.29 18.30
N ALA A 15 -11.25 -4.99 17.46
CA ALA A 15 -9.91 -4.54 17.08
C ALA A 15 -9.93 -3.25 16.24
N LEU A 16 -10.91 -3.10 15.34
CA LEU A 16 -11.03 -1.90 14.50
C LEU A 16 -11.31 -0.62 15.31
N GLN A 17 -11.90 -0.72 16.51
CA GLN A 17 -12.16 0.43 17.39
C GLN A 17 -10.89 1.15 17.85
N TYR A 18 -9.73 0.51 17.77
CA TYR A 18 -8.44 1.07 18.17
C TYR A 18 -7.70 1.79 17.04
N ILE A 19 -8.21 1.72 15.79
CA ILE A 19 -7.58 2.37 14.64
C ILE A 19 -7.92 3.87 14.66
N PRO A 20 -6.92 4.78 14.57
CA PRO A 20 -7.17 6.22 14.57
C PRO A 20 -7.87 6.68 13.29
N SER A 21 -8.57 7.81 13.36
CA SER A 21 -9.45 8.30 12.28
C SER A 21 -8.71 8.72 11.01
N ASN A 22 -7.43 9.04 11.09
CA ASN A 22 -6.58 9.46 9.96
C ASN A 22 -5.61 8.35 9.51
N ALA A 23 -5.95 7.08 9.77
CA ALA A 23 -5.09 5.96 9.43
C ALA A 23 -5.09 5.67 7.92
N ILE A 24 -3.92 5.24 7.42
CA ILE A 24 -3.83 4.53 6.15
C ILE A 24 -3.94 3.04 6.43
N VAL A 25 -5.00 2.41 5.91
CA VAL A 25 -5.32 1.00 6.11
C VAL A 25 -5.07 0.21 4.84
N ILE A 26 -4.18 -0.78 4.94
CA ILE A 26 -3.75 -1.61 3.82
C ILE A 26 -4.21 -3.05 4.05
N GLU A 27 -5.04 -3.58 3.16
CA GLU A 27 -5.45 -4.99 3.23
C GLU A 27 -4.41 -5.89 2.55
N LEU A 28 -3.76 -6.74 3.35
CA LEU A 28 -2.76 -7.71 2.90
C LEU A 28 -3.43 -9.06 2.57
N ALA A 29 -3.88 -9.21 1.32
CA ALA A 29 -4.52 -10.44 0.85
C ALA A 29 -4.33 -10.61 -0.67
N PRO A 30 -4.35 -11.86 -1.20
CA PRO A 30 -4.34 -12.11 -2.65
C PRO A 30 -5.58 -11.55 -3.37
N HIS A 31 -6.61 -11.25 -2.60
CA HIS A 31 -7.77 -10.48 -3.02
C HIS A 31 -8.35 -9.76 -1.79
N CYS A 32 -8.50 -8.43 -1.89
CA CYS A 32 -8.97 -7.60 -0.78
C CYS A 32 -10.51 -7.67 -0.62
N LEU A 33 -10.98 -8.64 0.17
CA LEU A 33 -12.40 -8.92 0.42
C LEU A 33 -12.97 -8.07 1.57
N LEU A 34 -12.15 -7.68 2.54
CA LEU A 34 -12.59 -6.99 3.75
C LEU A 34 -12.75 -5.48 3.55
N LEU A 35 -12.30 -4.95 2.40
CA LEU A 35 -12.35 -3.52 2.09
C LEU A 35 -13.73 -2.88 2.35
N ALA A 36 -14.83 -3.56 1.99
CA ALA A 36 -16.18 -3.04 2.23
C ALA A 36 -16.54 -2.97 3.73
N ILE A 37 -16.06 -3.95 4.52
CA ILE A 37 -16.24 -3.97 5.98
C ILE A 37 -15.39 -2.87 6.60
N LEU A 38 -14.12 -2.75 6.22
CA LEU A 38 -13.19 -1.73 6.71
C LEU A 38 -13.75 -0.31 6.48
N LYS A 39 -14.28 -0.02 5.28
CA LYS A 39 -14.87 1.28 4.94
C LYS A 39 -16.11 1.63 5.76
N ARG A 40 -16.87 0.64 6.22
CA ARG A 40 -18.06 0.84 7.05
C ARG A 40 -17.71 0.97 8.53
N SER A 41 -16.66 0.29 8.96
CA SER A 41 -16.28 0.18 10.38
C SER A 41 -15.32 1.26 10.85
N LEU A 42 -14.63 1.95 9.94
CA LEU A 42 -13.62 2.95 10.25
C LEU A 42 -14.09 4.37 9.86
N SER A 43 -13.35 5.38 10.32
CA SER A 43 -13.60 6.77 9.97
C SER A 43 -13.61 6.98 8.45
N THR A 44 -14.41 7.92 7.98
CA THR A 44 -14.40 8.37 6.57
C THR A 44 -13.10 9.06 6.17
N ASP A 45 -12.34 9.54 7.17
CA ASP A 45 -11.03 10.16 6.98
C ASP A 45 -9.90 9.12 6.84
N CYS A 46 -10.20 7.84 7.06
CA CYS A 46 -9.24 6.77 6.82
C CYS A 46 -9.05 6.56 5.32
N ILE A 47 -7.80 6.37 4.90
CA ILE A 47 -7.46 5.99 3.53
C ILE A 47 -7.41 4.47 3.46
N HIS A 48 -8.17 3.88 2.54
CA HIS A 48 -8.24 2.43 2.38
C HIS A 48 -7.58 1.99 1.07
N LEU A 49 -6.55 1.16 1.16
CA LEU A 49 -5.79 0.68 0.02
C LEU A 49 -5.79 -0.84 -0.07
N ASN A 50 -5.91 -1.32 -1.30
CA ASN A 50 -5.89 -2.73 -1.64
C ASN A 50 -4.64 -3.05 -2.49
N LEU A 51 -3.92 -4.09 -2.12
CA LEU A 51 -2.70 -4.48 -2.83
C LEU A 51 -2.97 -5.44 -3.99
N MET A 52 -4.06 -6.21 -3.92
CA MET A 52 -4.42 -7.18 -4.95
C MET A 52 -5.93 -7.25 -5.18
N LYS A 53 -6.32 -7.53 -6.42
CA LYS A 53 -7.72 -7.66 -6.85
C LYS A 53 -7.87 -8.89 -7.73
N ARG A 54 -8.84 -9.75 -7.42
CA ARG A 54 -9.17 -10.93 -8.23
C ARG A 54 -9.63 -10.48 -9.62
N GLY A 55 -9.18 -11.19 -10.66
CA GLY A 55 -9.51 -10.87 -12.06
C GLY A 55 -8.66 -9.76 -12.67
N THR A 56 -7.66 -9.26 -11.95
CA THR A 56 -6.65 -8.37 -12.52
C THR A 56 -5.75 -9.16 -13.48
N HIS A 57 -5.54 -8.62 -14.68
CA HIS A 57 -4.66 -9.24 -15.69
C HIS A 57 -3.18 -9.14 -15.31
N ASP A 58 -2.75 -7.98 -14.80
CA ASP A 58 -1.38 -7.72 -14.34
C ASP A 58 -1.37 -7.25 -12.88
N HIS A 59 -1.08 -8.18 -11.98
CA HIS A 59 -1.01 -7.92 -10.55
C HIS A 59 0.19 -7.06 -10.14
N VAL A 60 1.28 -7.08 -10.90
CA VAL A 60 2.50 -6.29 -10.60
C VAL A 60 2.21 -4.82 -10.83
N THR A 61 1.66 -4.47 -12.00
CA THR A 61 1.25 -3.09 -12.29
C THR A 61 0.18 -2.61 -11.31
N TYR A 62 -0.77 -3.45 -10.94
CA TYR A 62 -1.79 -3.12 -9.95
C TYR A 62 -1.19 -2.82 -8.57
N PHE A 63 -0.25 -3.65 -8.12
CA PHE A 63 0.47 -3.44 -6.86
C PHE A 63 1.24 -2.12 -6.86
N TYR A 64 2.08 -1.88 -7.87
CA TYR A 64 2.87 -0.63 -7.96
C TYR A 64 2.00 0.61 -8.13
N SER A 65 0.86 0.52 -8.81
CA SER A 65 -0.11 1.62 -8.88
C SER A 65 -0.67 2.00 -7.51
N ASN A 66 -0.92 1.01 -6.64
CA ASN A 66 -1.39 1.29 -5.28
C ASN A 66 -0.26 1.74 -4.33
N LEU A 67 0.99 1.34 -4.57
CA LEU A 67 2.15 1.95 -3.91
C LEU A 67 2.32 3.42 -4.30
N GLY A 68 2.07 3.78 -5.56
CA GLY A 68 2.06 5.17 -5.99
C GLY A 68 1.01 6.02 -5.24
N LYS A 69 -0.16 5.44 -4.95
CA LYS A 69 -1.15 6.10 -4.10
C LYS A 69 -0.64 6.31 -2.68
N LEU A 70 0.00 5.31 -2.06
CA LEU A 70 0.63 5.48 -0.74
C LEU A 70 1.64 6.63 -0.73
N TYR A 71 2.46 6.74 -1.79
CA TYR A 71 3.41 7.84 -1.92
C TYR A 71 2.71 9.20 -1.96
N ASN A 72 1.59 9.32 -2.67
CA ASN A 72 0.79 10.55 -2.72
C ASN A 72 0.19 10.92 -1.35
N GLU A 73 -0.06 9.94 -0.48
CA GLU A 73 -0.51 10.15 0.90
C GLU A 73 0.65 10.46 1.87
N GLY A 74 1.86 10.71 1.35
CA GLY A 74 3.03 11.10 2.13
C GLY A 74 3.85 9.94 2.69
N VAL A 75 3.54 8.69 2.30
CA VAL A 75 4.34 7.54 2.71
C VAL A 75 5.61 7.46 1.86
N ASN A 76 6.77 7.62 2.50
CA ASN A 76 8.05 7.45 1.83
C ASN A 76 8.34 5.96 1.59
N LEU A 77 8.32 5.53 0.34
CA LEU A 77 8.54 4.13 -0.07
C LEU A 77 9.84 4.00 -0.84
N ASN A 78 10.72 3.10 -0.40
CA ASN A 78 11.88 2.70 -1.20
C ASN A 78 11.51 1.51 -2.09
N ILE A 79 11.00 1.77 -3.29
CA ILE A 79 10.66 0.70 -4.26
C ILE A 79 11.90 0.10 -4.93
N MET A 80 13.04 0.79 -4.90
CA MET A 80 14.26 0.36 -5.59
C MET A 80 14.89 -0.86 -4.92
N SER A 81 14.61 -1.12 -3.64
CA SER A 81 15.08 -2.32 -2.93
C SER A 81 14.55 -3.62 -3.51
N ASN A 82 13.47 -3.57 -4.30
CA ASN A 82 12.88 -4.75 -4.93
C ASN A 82 13.60 -5.15 -6.23
N TYR A 83 14.55 -4.34 -6.70
CA TYR A 83 15.28 -4.56 -7.95
C TYR A 83 16.77 -4.70 -7.68
N SER A 84 17.49 -5.28 -8.64
CA SER A 84 18.95 -5.32 -8.60
C SER A 84 19.51 -3.90 -8.43
N PRO A 85 20.50 -3.69 -7.54
CA PRO A 85 21.10 -2.39 -7.35
C PRO A 85 21.64 -1.82 -8.67
N VAL A 86 21.35 -0.53 -8.91
CA VAL A 86 21.93 0.20 -10.04
C VAL A 86 23.42 0.43 -9.78
N GLN A 87 24.26 0.16 -10.77
CA GLN A 87 25.68 0.44 -10.70
C GLN A 87 25.96 1.92 -11.00
N TYR A 88 26.81 2.52 -10.19
CA TYR A 88 27.27 3.90 -10.35
C TYR A 88 28.77 3.92 -10.66
N PRO A 89 29.28 4.94 -11.40
CA PRO A 89 28.56 6.08 -11.95
C PRO A 89 27.60 5.68 -13.09
N VAL A 90 26.58 6.50 -13.33
CA VAL A 90 25.61 6.25 -14.40
C VAL A 90 26.24 6.52 -15.80
N PRO A 91 25.71 5.91 -16.88
CA PRO A 91 26.14 6.19 -18.24
C PRO A 91 26.05 7.67 -18.63
N VAL A 92 26.93 8.12 -19.54
CA VAL A 92 27.02 9.53 -19.97
C VAL A 92 25.78 10.08 -20.69
N ASN A 93 24.92 9.19 -21.18
CA ASN A 93 23.68 9.53 -21.87
C ASN A 93 22.46 9.61 -20.94
N VAL A 94 22.63 9.44 -19.63
CA VAL A 94 21.52 9.63 -18.68
C VAL A 94 21.09 11.11 -18.69
N PRO A 95 19.80 11.41 -18.91
CA PRO A 95 19.31 12.78 -18.96
C PRO A 95 19.57 13.55 -17.67
N PHE A 96 19.80 14.86 -17.80
CA PHE A 96 19.88 15.73 -16.64
C PHE A 96 18.53 15.80 -15.90
N ILE A 97 18.59 15.76 -14.57
CA ILE A 97 17.41 15.95 -13.70
C ILE A 97 17.12 17.45 -13.51
N SER A 98 18.14 18.31 -13.54
CA SER A 98 17.99 19.75 -13.28
C SER A 98 16.92 20.46 -14.13
N PRO A 99 16.70 20.13 -15.44
CA PRO A 99 15.67 20.80 -16.22
C PRO A 99 14.23 20.39 -15.85
N LEU A 100 14.06 19.29 -15.09
CA LEU A 100 12.75 18.77 -14.67
C LEU A 100 12.24 19.42 -13.37
N ILE A 101 13.11 20.12 -12.66
CA ILE A 101 12.76 20.89 -11.48
C ILE A 101 12.42 22.30 -11.96
N ALA A 102 11.14 22.66 -11.99
CA ALA A 102 10.74 24.04 -12.25
C ALA A 102 11.37 24.94 -11.18
N ALA A 103 12.01 26.03 -11.59
CA ALA A 103 12.41 27.08 -10.67
C ALA A 103 11.13 27.68 -10.06
N GLN A 104 10.91 27.39 -8.77
CA GLN A 104 9.90 28.07 -7.96
C GLN A 104 10.38 29.48 -7.61
#